data_AF-A0A2A4RE28-F1
#
_entry.id   AF-A0A2A4RE28-F1
#
_cell.length_a   1.000
_cell.length_b   1.000
_cell.length_c   1.000
_cell.angle_alpha   90.00
_cell.angle_beta   90.00
_cell.angle_gamma   90.00
#
_symmetry.space_group_name_H-M   'P 1'
#
loop_
_entity.id
_entity.type
_entity.pdbx_description
1 polymer ?
#
loop_
_entity_poly.entity_id
_entity_poly.type
_entity_poly.pdbx_seq_one_letter_code
_entity_poly.pdbx_strand_id
1 'polypeptide(L)'
;MTKDKLITYKISEDNLLLKKQQGLTPQVVDVLTDIFDDVVKGKKKMIPKLIKLSLKYPKVPQFKNNLATVYQVQGNIIKAYETNKWIVAEHPNYLFGKLNLANEYIYKGNFDKVLEVMGEMMEISELYPDRDEFHIDEVISFNATAINYFLGIDDLEQAQIRLDIMIEVDPENPKTQQAFNLIMAHKLSGAPDFFTKQWEEMIEVSVPNLKASIQTTKPPIFHFPKQINYLYTNGTDISTELVDELLALDPEKLSEDLTAIINDSIVRFDHYNDNVEIDGWKEENFSFLTHALILLSELKNPKTLESVLSIVRQDEEYFEFWFGDLVQENLGYVIHELAKEQLPVILNFLKEPNIYCYVKSVVAEATIAIASYNPEREFQITSFCDNLLSYYIDNNKDEGLVDTDFYGFFISDLIDLRAKTLLPKIEQMFNLNIVGYWICGDYESVKEEIFSDSTNDFFSFDCTLSQKYNRINEFGKFSDEDLFEEEEEEDFYFPPSIVPFIADKKTGRNEPCPCGSGKKYKKCCINK
;
A
#
# COMPACT_ATOMS: atom_id res chain seq x y z
N MET A 1 -13.81 -10.93 22.40
CA MET A 1 -14.09 -10.13 23.63
C MET A 1 -14.11 -8.65 23.25
N THR A 2 -14.97 -7.81 23.82
CA THR A 2 -15.02 -6.37 23.44
C THR A 2 -13.95 -5.57 24.19
N LYS A 3 -13.40 -4.53 23.55
CA LYS A 3 -12.37 -3.62 24.08
C LYS A 3 -12.67 -3.09 25.49
N ASP A 4 -13.91 -2.65 25.74
CA ASP A 4 -14.36 -2.13 27.05
C ASP A 4 -14.31 -3.15 28.20
N LYS A 5 -14.17 -4.44 27.89
CA LYS A 5 -14.04 -5.49 28.90
C LYS A 5 -12.59 -5.79 29.31
N LEU A 6 -11.61 -5.32 28.51
CA LEU A 6 -10.19 -5.64 28.69
C LEU A 6 -9.44 -4.60 29.55
N ILE A 7 -9.85 -3.33 29.52
CA ILE A 7 -9.22 -2.28 30.31
C ILE A 7 -10.09 -2.00 31.55
N THR A 8 -9.80 -2.72 32.63
CA THR A 8 -10.46 -2.53 33.94
C THR A 8 -9.59 -1.75 34.93
N TYR A 9 -8.50 -1.16 34.47
CA TYR A 9 -7.45 -0.51 35.27
C TYR A 9 -7.09 0.87 34.71
N LYS A 10 -6.42 1.69 35.52
CA LYS A 10 -5.90 3.00 35.12
C LYS A 10 -4.57 2.87 34.38
N ILE A 11 -4.36 3.74 33.40
CA ILE A 11 -3.10 3.84 32.64
C ILE A 11 -2.45 5.17 32.97
N SER A 12 -1.14 5.15 33.26
CA SER A 12 -0.37 6.30 33.72
C SER A 12 0.90 6.49 32.90
N GLU A 13 1.20 7.74 32.56
CA GLU A 13 2.46 8.16 31.94
C GLU A 13 3.51 8.57 33.00
N ASP A 14 3.17 8.46 34.29
CA ASP A 14 4.09 8.84 35.36
C ASP A 14 5.23 7.82 35.48
N ASN A 15 6.39 8.17 34.92
CA ASN A 15 7.62 7.40 35.06
C ASN A 15 8.02 7.12 36.52
N LEU A 16 7.55 7.92 37.49
CA LEU A 16 7.77 7.67 38.92
C LEU A 16 6.93 6.49 39.44
N LEU A 17 5.75 6.23 38.86
CA LEU A 17 4.93 5.07 39.18
C LEU A 17 5.69 3.78 38.89
N LEU A 18 6.21 3.65 37.66
CA LEU A 18 6.97 2.47 37.23
C LEU A 18 8.23 2.28 38.10
N LYS A 19 8.95 3.37 38.39
CA LYS A 19 10.15 3.35 39.25
C LYS A 19 9.82 2.92 40.69
N LYS A 20 8.70 3.39 41.24
CA LYS A 20 8.24 3.06 42.60
C LYS A 20 7.76 1.61 42.69
N GLN A 21 6.98 1.14 41.72
CA GLN A 21 6.52 -0.25 41.64
C GLN A 21 7.70 -1.23 41.50
N GLN A 22 8.77 -0.80 40.83
CA GLN A 22 10.00 -1.57 40.67
C GLN A 22 10.98 -1.42 41.85
N GLY A 23 10.65 -0.63 42.87
CA GLY A 23 11.47 -0.45 44.07
C GLY A 23 12.84 0.19 43.81
N LEU A 24 12.97 1.02 42.76
CA LEU A 24 14.25 1.61 42.37
C LEU A 24 14.63 2.78 43.29
N THR A 25 15.87 2.80 43.75
CA THR A 25 16.43 3.97 44.45
C THR A 25 16.84 5.04 43.43
N PRO A 26 16.86 6.34 43.79
CA PRO A 26 17.31 7.40 42.88
C PRO A 26 18.68 7.11 42.25
N GLN A 27 19.62 6.60 43.05
CA GLN A 27 20.95 6.21 42.55
C GLN A 27 20.90 5.13 41.46
N VAL A 28 19.99 4.16 41.57
CA VAL A 28 19.85 3.12 40.54
C VAL A 28 19.21 3.68 39.28
N VAL A 29 18.25 4.61 39.43
CA VAL A 29 17.63 5.31 38.30
C VAL A 29 18.68 6.07 37.51
N ASP A 30 19.54 6.85 38.17
CA ASP A 30 20.62 7.60 37.51
C ASP A 30 21.53 6.66 36.70
N VAL A 31 21.91 5.52 37.30
CA VAL A 31 22.75 4.52 36.62
C VAL A 31 22.04 3.90 35.41
N LEU A 32 20.74 3.66 35.46
CA LEU A 32 19.97 3.12 34.33
C LEU A 32 19.85 4.15 33.20
N THR A 33 19.62 5.42 33.53
CA THR A 33 19.61 6.52 32.57
C THR A 33 20.96 6.68 31.88
N ASP A 34 22.06 6.69 32.64
CA ASP A 34 23.42 6.87 32.13
C ASP A 34 23.88 5.78 31.15
N ILE A 35 23.25 4.62 31.16
CA ILE A 35 23.62 3.49 30.30
C ILE A 35 22.63 3.24 29.16
N PHE A 36 21.51 3.94 29.12
CA PHE A 36 20.41 3.64 28.23
C PHE A 36 20.84 3.65 26.75
N ASP A 37 21.44 4.74 26.28
CA ASP A 37 21.89 4.87 24.88
C ASP A 37 22.91 3.79 24.49
N ASP A 38 23.83 3.45 25.40
CA ASP A 38 24.84 2.42 25.15
C ASP A 38 24.23 1.02 25.08
N VAL A 39 23.11 0.78 25.80
CA VAL A 39 22.35 -0.47 25.79
C VAL A 39 21.55 -0.61 24.50
N VAL A 40 20.82 0.44 24.10
CA VAL A 40 20.03 0.46 22.85
C VAL A 40 20.95 0.24 21.64
N LYS A 41 22.13 0.88 21.62
CA LYS A 41 23.16 0.69 20.58
C LYS A 41 23.96 -0.60 20.72
N GLY A 42 23.63 -1.47 21.67
CA GLY A 42 24.26 -2.78 21.85
C GLY A 42 25.78 -2.74 22.06
N LYS A 43 26.35 -1.68 22.65
CA LYS A 43 27.80 -1.52 22.70
C LYS A 43 28.46 -2.66 23.49
N LYS A 44 29.46 -3.34 22.90
CA LYS A 44 30.16 -4.50 23.49
C LYS A 44 30.67 -4.28 24.93
N LYS A 45 31.09 -3.04 25.26
CA LYS A 45 31.52 -2.64 26.62
C LYS A 45 30.43 -2.80 27.69
N MET A 46 29.16 -2.86 27.29
CA MET A 46 28.03 -2.94 28.22
C MET A 46 27.87 -4.30 28.85
N ILE A 47 28.25 -5.39 28.18
CA ILE A 47 28.14 -6.75 28.74
C ILE A 47 28.84 -6.89 30.11
N PRO A 48 30.16 -6.62 30.24
CA PRO A 48 30.82 -6.73 31.53
C PRO A 48 30.30 -5.71 32.56
N LYS A 49 29.89 -4.51 32.12
CA LYS A 49 29.31 -3.48 32.99
C LYS A 49 27.98 -3.94 33.59
N LEU A 50 27.08 -4.48 32.77
CA LEU A 50 25.76 -4.95 33.17
C LEU A 50 25.84 -6.20 34.05
N ILE A 51 26.76 -7.13 33.78
CA ILE A 51 27.03 -8.27 34.68
C ILE A 51 27.49 -7.79 36.06
N LYS A 52 28.40 -6.80 36.12
CA LYS A 52 28.85 -6.23 37.39
C LYS A 52 27.71 -5.51 38.13
N LEU A 53 26.86 -4.80 37.40
CA LEU A 53 25.70 -4.11 37.98
C LEU A 53 24.64 -5.09 38.48
N SER A 54 24.35 -6.17 37.75
CA SER A 54 23.40 -7.20 38.18
C SER A 54 23.86 -7.93 39.43
N LEU A 55 25.18 -8.13 39.61
CA LEU A 55 25.73 -8.69 40.84
C LEU A 55 25.72 -7.69 42.01
N LYS A 56 25.96 -6.40 41.74
CA LYS A 56 25.94 -5.33 42.75
C LYS A 56 24.52 -5.03 43.24
N TYR A 57 23.54 -5.11 42.34
CA TYR A 57 22.13 -4.81 42.59
C TYR A 57 21.26 -6.02 42.25
N PRO A 58 21.38 -7.14 42.99
CA PRO A 58 20.74 -8.41 42.62
C PRO A 58 19.21 -8.36 42.67
N LYS A 59 18.61 -7.35 43.30
CA LYS A 59 17.16 -7.13 43.35
C LYS A 59 16.62 -6.27 42.20
N VAL A 60 17.48 -5.76 41.32
CA VAL A 60 17.14 -4.84 40.22
C VAL A 60 17.17 -5.60 38.90
N PRO A 61 16.02 -6.17 38.43
CA PRO A 61 15.98 -7.00 37.23
C PRO A 61 16.38 -6.25 35.95
N GLN A 62 16.25 -4.92 35.92
CA GLN A 62 16.51 -4.06 34.76
C GLN A 62 17.95 -4.19 34.25
N PHE A 63 18.94 -4.43 35.14
CA PHE A 63 20.31 -4.66 34.68
C PHE A 63 20.47 -5.95 33.89
N LYS A 64 19.74 -7.01 34.27
CA LYS A 64 19.71 -8.26 33.51
C LYS A 64 18.85 -8.12 32.26
N ASN A 65 17.73 -7.38 32.33
CA ASN A 65 16.90 -7.09 31.16
C ASN A 65 17.71 -6.36 30.09
N ASN A 66 18.43 -5.29 30.47
CA ASN A 66 19.32 -4.56 29.59
C ASN A 66 20.47 -5.46 29.06
N LEU A 67 20.94 -6.43 29.84
CA LEU A 67 21.92 -7.41 29.37
C LEU A 67 21.33 -8.32 28.28
N ALA A 68 20.09 -8.79 28.47
CA ALA A 68 19.36 -9.55 27.45
C ALA A 68 19.16 -8.70 26.18
N THR A 69 18.79 -7.43 26.31
CA THR A 69 18.68 -6.48 25.18
C THR A 69 19.99 -6.34 24.43
N VAL A 70 21.12 -6.12 25.11
CA VAL A 70 22.44 -6.01 24.45
C VAL A 70 22.79 -7.31 23.71
N TYR A 71 22.50 -8.48 24.29
CA TYR A 71 22.72 -9.74 23.59
C TYR A 71 21.84 -9.89 22.36
N GLN A 72 20.56 -9.52 22.46
CA GLN A 72 19.64 -9.56 21.33
C GLN A 72 20.07 -8.60 20.21
N VAL A 73 20.44 -7.37 20.57
CA VAL A 73 20.94 -6.37 19.62
C VAL A 73 22.22 -6.84 18.92
N GLN A 74 23.09 -7.58 19.60
CA GLN A 74 24.28 -8.17 18.97
C GLN A 74 24.02 -9.49 18.20
N GLY A 75 22.76 -9.90 18.03
CA GLY A 75 22.40 -11.17 17.41
C GLY A 75 22.74 -12.42 18.24
N ASN A 76 23.11 -12.26 19.52
CA ASN A 76 23.42 -13.35 20.44
C ASN A 76 22.16 -13.89 21.13
N ILE A 77 21.26 -14.46 20.31
CA ILE A 77 19.92 -14.88 20.73
C ILE A 77 19.96 -15.93 21.85
N ILE A 78 20.91 -16.88 21.81
CA ILE A 78 21.04 -17.93 22.84
C ILE A 78 21.31 -17.30 24.21
N LYS A 79 22.24 -16.35 24.30
CA LYS A 79 22.54 -15.68 25.57
C LYS A 79 21.41 -14.75 26.03
N ALA A 80 20.68 -14.13 25.11
CA ALA A 80 19.48 -13.38 25.46
C ALA A 80 18.45 -14.29 26.15
N TYR A 81 18.19 -15.48 25.60
CA TYR A 81 17.28 -16.48 26.19
C TYR A 81 17.76 -17.02 27.55
N GLU A 82 19.05 -17.32 27.68
CA GLU A 82 19.63 -17.70 28.98
C GLU A 82 19.44 -16.59 30.02
N THR A 83 19.64 -15.34 29.61
CA THR A 83 19.45 -14.17 30.49
C THR A 83 17.98 -13.98 30.86
N ASN A 84 17.04 -14.19 29.92
CA ASN A 84 15.60 -14.11 30.19
C ASN A 84 15.15 -15.16 31.22
N LYS A 85 15.62 -16.41 31.08
CA LYS A 85 15.36 -17.47 32.06
C LYS A 85 15.93 -17.13 33.44
N TRP A 86 17.12 -16.52 33.47
CA TRP A 86 17.72 -16.03 34.71
C TRP A 86 16.88 -14.92 35.37
N ILE A 87 16.34 -13.99 34.58
CA ILE A 87 15.46 -12.94 35.09
C ILE A 87 14.21 -13.55 35.73
N VAL A 88 13.49 -14.43 35.02
CA VAL A 88 12.24 -15.02 35.52
C VAL A 88 12.47 -15.89 36.76
N ALA A 89 13.61 -16.60 36.84
CA ALA A 89 13.95 -17.42 38.00
C ALA A 89 14.19 -16.59 39.28
N GLU A 90 14.82 -15.42 39.18
CA GLU A 90 15.12 -14.56 40.35
C GLU A 90 14.05 -13.48 40.60
N HIS A 91 13.30 -13.10 39.56
CA HIS A 91 12.33 -12.02 39.57
C HIS A 91 11.01 -12.45 38.89
N PRO A 92 10.31 -13.46 39.42
CA PRO A 92 9.12 -14.03 38.78
C PRO A 92 7.97 -13.04 38.59
N ASN A 93 7.95 -11.94 39.34
CA ASN A 93 6.94 -10.88 39.23
C ASN A 93 7.34 -9.74 38.27
N TYR A 94 8.53 -9.77 37.68
CA TYR A 94 8.98 -8.71 36.78
C TYR A 94 8.38 -8.91 35.38
N LEU A 95 7.51 -7.98 34.96
CA LEU A 95 6.72 -8.10 33.73
C LEU A 95 7.58 -8.32 32.49
N PHE A 96 8.57 -7.46 32.24
CA PHE A 96 9.39 -7.56 31.02
C PHE A 96 10.19 -8.86 30.95
N GLY A 97 10.53 -9.47 32.09
CA GLY A 97 11.10 -10.82 32.13
C GLY A 97 10.12 -11.88 31.61
N LYS A 98 8.84 -11.80 32.03
CA LYS A 98 7.76 -12.65 31.53
C LYS A 98 7.54 -12.44 30.03
N LEU A 99 7.45 -11.18 29.57
CA LEU A 99 7.25 -10.85 28.16
C LEU A 99 8.39 -11.35 27.26
N ASN A 100 9.65 -11.20 27.71
CA ASN A 100 10.78 -11.72 26.95
C ASN A 100 10.77 -13.25 26.85
N LEU A 101 10.37 -13.94 27.93
CA LEU A 101 10.22 -15.39 27.92
C LEU A 101 9.04 -15.85 27.02
N ALA A 102 7.93 -15.12 27.04
CA ALA A 102 6.80 -15.34 26.15
C ALA A 102 7.20 -15.18 24.67
N ASN A 103 7.95 -14.11 24.33
CA ASN A 103 8.47 -13.93 22.97
C ASN A 103 9.43 -15.07 22.55
N GLU A 104 10.24 -15.61 23.46
CA GLU A 104 11.04 -16.83 23.18
C GLU A 104 10.13 -18.02 22.86
N TYR A 105 9.03 -18.21 23.59
CA TYR A 105 8.09 -19.29 23.33
C TYR A 105 7.32 -19.12 22.02
N ILE A 106 6.86 -17.90 21.71
CA ILE A 106 6.22 -17.57 20.43
C ILE A 106 7.16 -17.88 19.27
N TYR A 107 8.41 -17.42 19.33
CA TYR A 107 9.40 -17.70 18.29
C TYR A 107 9.65 -19.19 18.07
N LYS A 108 9.58 -19.99 19.13
CA LYS A 108 9.75 -21.46 19.08
C LYS A 108 8.45 -22.22 18.80
N GLY A 109 7.34 -21.54 18.53
CA GLY A 109 6.03 -22.16 18.32
C GLY A 109 5.44 -22.86 19.56
N ASN A 110 5.93 -22.55 20.77
CA ASN A 110 5.49 -23.16 22.02
C ASN A 110 4.32 -22.37 22.66
N PHE A 111 3.22 -22.22 21.94
CA PHE A 111 2.08 -21.38 22.33
C PHE A 111 1.46 -21.77 23.68
N ASP A 112 1.38 -23.06 23.99
CA ASP A 112 0.84 -23.53 25.28
C ASP A 112 1.61 -22.94 26.47
N LYS A 113 2.93 -22.74 26.33
CA LYS A 113 3.79 -22.15 27.36
C LYS A 113 3.68 -20.63 27.45
N VAL A 114 3.16 -19.97 26.42
CA VAL A 114 2.91 -18.52 26.46
C VAL A 114 1.81 -18.24 27.47
N LEU A 115 0.73 -19.03 27.46
CA LEU A 115 -0.38 -18.91 28.41
C LEU A 115 0.07 -19.14 29.86
N GLU A 116 1.00 -20.07 30.11
CA GLU A 116 1.59 -20.28 31.45
C GLU A 116 2.30 -19.03 32.01
N VAL A 117 2.78 -18.14 31.14
CA VAL A 117 3.56 -16.95 31.51
C VAL A 117 2.73 -15.67 31.45
N MET A 118 1.80 -15.57 30.50
CA MET A 118 1.01 -14.37 30.22
C MET A 118 -0.43 -14.40 30.75
N GLY A 119 -0.89 -15.54 31.28
CA GLY A 119 -2.28 -15.72 31.70
C GLY A 119 -3.16 -16.24 30.57
N GLU A 120 -4.25 -16.91 30.91
CA GLU A 120 -5.15 -17.50 29.90
C GLU A 120 -5.95 -16.43 29.14
N MET A 121 -6.27 -15.31 29.80
CA MET A 121 -7.05 -14.22 29.20
C MET A 121 -6.18 -13.29 28.35
N MET A 122 -4.85 -13.42 28.44
CA MET A 122 -3.90 -12.49 27.82
C MET A 122 -4.24 -11.05 28.21
N GLU A 123 -4.33 -10.82 29.53
CA GLU A 123 -4.61 -9.53 30.18
C GLU A 123 -3.57 -9.24 31.28
N ILE A 124 -3.07 -8.00 31.33
CA ILE A 124 -2.06 -7.62 32.32
C ILE A 124 -2.61 -7.63 33.76
N SER A 125 -3.90 -7.32 33.93
CA SER A 125 -4.62 -7.37 35.21
C SER A 125 -4.74 -8.79 35.77
N GLU A 126 -4.80 -9.82 34.92
CA GLU A 126 -4.78 -11.23 35.33
C GLU A 126 -3.43 -11.59 35.99
N LEU A 127 -2.33 -11.07 35.43
CA LEU A 127 -1.00 -11.30 35.97
C LEU A 127 -0.73 -10.55 37.28
N TYR A 128 -1.43 -9.44 37.50
CA TYR A 128 -1.23 -8.55 38.64
C TYR A 128 -2.57 -8.10 39.24
N PRO A 129 -3.34 -9.01 39.86
CA PRO A 129 -4.69 -8.73 40.33
C PRO A 129 -4.74 -7.69 41.47
N ASP A 130 -3.63 -7.48 42.17
CA ASP A 130 -3.51 -6.49 43.24
C ASP A 130 -3.22 -5.07 42.73
N ARG A 131 -3.10 -4.87 41.41
CA ARG A 131 -2.82 -3.58 40.78
C ARG A 131 -4.04 -3.05 40.03
N ASP A 132 -4.42 -1.81 40.33
CA ASP A 132 -5.45 -1.06 39.63
C ASP A 132 -4.88 0.02 38.69
N GLU A 133 -3.55 0.18 38.64
CA GLU A 133 -2.83 1.15 37.82
C GLU A 133 -1.55 0.58 37.19
N PHE A 134 -1.41 0.78 35.88
CA PHE A 134 -0.27 0.32 35.07
C PHE A 134 0.37 1.48 34.31
N HIS A 135 1.68 1.41 34.13
CA HIS A 135 2.40 2.37 33.29
C HIS A 135 2.11 2.10 31.81
N ILE A 136 2.12 3.15 31.00
CA ILE A 136 1.90 3.07 29.55
C ILE A 136 2.79 2.01 28.86
N ASP A 137 4.09 1.99 29.17
CA ASP A 137 5.04 1.00 28.63
C ASP A 137 4.68 -0.45 28.95
N GLU A 138 4.09 -0.70 30.13
CA GLU A 138 3.68 -2.04 30.53
C GLU A 138 2.50 -2.51 29.68
N VAL A 139 1.52 -1.62 29.47
CA VAL A 139 0.33 -1.89 28.67
C VAL A 139 0.70 -2.12 27.21
N ILE A 140 1.51 -1.23 26.62
CA ILE A 140 1.94 -1.34 25.22
C ILE A 140 2.78 -2.60 25.02
N SER A 141 3.77 -2.85 25.88
CA SER A 141 4.66 -4.02 25.72
C SER A 141 3.91 -5.34 25.91
N PHE A 142 2.94 -5.38 26.83
CA PHE A 142 2.10 -6.55 27.04
C PHE A 142 1.23 -6.83 25.82
N ASN A 143 0.51 -5.81 25.31
CA ASN A 143 -0.35 -5.96 24.14
C ASN A 143 0.45 -6.30 22.88
N ALA A 144 1.63 -5.71 22.66
CA ALA A 144 2.50 -6.07 21.54
C ALA A 144 2.91 -7.56 21.57
N THR A 145 3.24 -8.09 22.76
CA THR A 145 3.55 -9.51 22.93
C THR A 145 2.31 -10.38 22.72
N ALA A 146 1.14 -9.93 23.17
CA ALA A 146 -0.13 -10.63 22.95
C ALA A 146 -0.51 -10.69 21.46
N ILE A 147 -0.28 -9.61 20.70
CA ILE A 147 -0.48 -9.59 19.24
C ILE A 147 0.38 -10.65 18.58
N ASN A 148 1.68 -10.72 18.90
CA ASN A 148 2.57 -11.76 18.36
C ASN A 148 2.07 -13.19 18.66
N TYR A 149 1.51 -13.41 19.85
CA TYR A 149 0.90 -14.68 20.20
C TYR A 149 -0.34 -14.97 19.35
N PHE A 150 -1.29 -14.03 19.27
CA PHE A 150 -2.55 -14.21 18.55
C PHE A 150 -2.32 -14.38 17.04
N LEU A 151 -1.40 -13.63 16.45
CA LEU A 151 -0.99 -13.85 15.06
C LEU A 151 -0.36 -15.24 14.88
N GLY A 152 0.47 -15.70 15.81
CA GLY A 152 1.10 -17.04 15.74
C GLY A 152 0.11 -18.21 15.85
N ILE A 153 -1.06 -18.00 16.45
CA ILE A 153 -2.17 -18.98 16.50
C ILE A 153 -3.31 -18.68 15.51
N ASP A 154 -3.12 -17.72 14.61
CA ASP A 154 -4.07 -17.28 13.59
C ASP A 154 -5.41 -16.75 14.13
N ASP A 155 -5.38 -16.03 15.26
CA ASP A 155 -6.52 -15.33 15.85
C ASP A 155 -6.43 -13.82 15.58
N LEU A 156 -6.71 -13.45 14.32
CA LEU A 156 -6.64 -12.06 13.86
C LEU A 156 -7.62 -11.14 14.61
N GLU A 157 -8.78 -11.65 15.01
CA GLU A 157 -9.78 -10.88 15.76
C GLU A 157 -9.18 -10.41 17.10
N GLN A 158 -8.57 -11.33 17.87
CA GLN A 158 -7.93 -10.96 19.13
C GLN A 158 -6.70 -10.06 18.92
N ALA A 159 -5.91 -10.29 17.87
CA ALA A 159 -4.78 -9.41 17.54
C ALA A 159 -5.26 -7.97 17.26
N GLN A 160 -6.31 -7.79 16.47
CA GLN A 160 -6.88 -6.48 16.17
C GLN A 160 -7.40 -5.78 17.44
N ILE A 161 -8.10 -6.50 18.31
CA ILE A 161 -8.58 -5.91 19.59
C ILE A 161 -7.41 -5.39 20.45
N ARG A 162 -6.27 -6.09 20.47
CA ARG A 162 -5.07 -5.64 21.21
C ARG A 162 -4.41 -4.43 20.54
N LEU A 163 -4.42 -4.36 19.21
CA LEU A 163 -3.94 -3.19 18.47
C LEU A 163 -4.82 -1.96 18.75
N ASP A 164 -6.14 -2.11 18.76
CA ASP A 164 -7.09 -1.02 19.05
C ASP A 164 -6.89 -0.43 20.46
N ILE A 165 -6.40 -1.24 21.41
CA ILE A 165 -5.97 -0.78 22.73
C ILE A 165 -4.68 0.04 22.62
N MET A 166 -3.67 -0.45 21.88
CA MET A 166 -2.39 0.25 21.71
C MET A 166 -2.57 1.61 21.00
N ILE A 167 -3.41 1.69 19.97
CA ILE A 167 -3.72 2.92 19.23
C ILE A 167 -4.41 3.96 20.13
N GLU A 168 -5.32 3.55 21.02
CA GLU A 168 -5.96 4.49 21.96
C GLU A 168 -4.97 4.98 23.03
N VAL A 169 -4.06 4.11 23.47
CA VAL A 169 -3.13 4.40 24.55
C VAL A 169 -1.99 5.30 24.08
N ASP A 170 -1.33 4.95 22.96
CA ASP A 170 -0.21 5.70 22.39
C ASP A 170 0.00 5.29 20.91
N PRO A 171 -0.64 6.01 19.96
CA PRO A 171 -0.57 5.68 18.54
C PRO A 171 0.82 5.90 17.95
N GLU A 172 1.57 6.89 18.47
CA GLU A 172 2.91 7.26 18.00
C GLU A 172 4.01 6.34 18.58
N ASN A 173 3.65 5.42 19.47
CA ASN A 173 4.63 4.49 20.02
C ASN A 173 5.20 3.61 18.89
N PRO A 174 6.53 3.43 18.79
CA PRO A 174 7.13 2.56 17.80
C PRO A 174 6.60 1.11 17.83
N LYS A 175 6.22 0.61 19.01
CA LYS A 175 5.61 -0.73 19.13
C LYS A 175 4.18 -0.79 18.59
N THR A 176 3.43 0.31 18.69
CA THR A 176 2.07 0.42 18.15
C THR A 176 2.11 0.43 16.62
N GLN A 177 2.99 1.25 16.04
CA GLN A 177 3.23 1.27 14.59
C GLN A 177 3.72 -0.09 14.07
N GLN A 178 4.66 -0.72 14.78
CA GLN A 178 5.12 -2.07 14.43
C GLN A 178 3.98 -3.11 14.47
N ALA A 179 3.13 -3.07 15.50
CA ALA A 179 2.00 -3.99 15.63
C ALA A 179 0.96 -3.77 14.52
N PHE A 180 0.71 -2.52 14.13
CA PHE A 180 -0.13 -2.18 12.98
C PHE A 180 0.43 -2.82 11.69
N ASN A 181 1.72 -2.62 11.41
CA ASN A 181 2.38 -3.19 10.24
C ASN A 181 2.36 -4.72 10.24
N LEU A 182 2.57 -5.36 11.40
CA LEU A 182 2.50 -6.82 11.54
C LEU A 182 1.09 -7.36 11.25
N ILE A 183 0.05 -6.71 11.75
CA ILE A 183 -1.34 -7.09 11.47
C ILE A 183 -1.69 -6.88 10.01
N MET A 184 -1.22 -5.78 9.40
CA MET A 184 -1.40 -5.53 7.97
C MET A 184 -0.70 -6.60 7.13
N ALA A 185 0.57 -6.90 7.44
CA ALA A 185 1.32 -7.97 6.79
C ALA A 185 0.67 -9.35 6.99
N HIS A 186 0.10 -9.65 8.15
CA HIS A 186 -0.66 -10.89 8.39
C HIS A 186 -1.95 -10.95 7.57
N LYS A 187 -2.69 -9.84 7.46
CA LYS A 187 -3.87 -9.73 6.56
C LYS A 187 -3.49 -9.97 5.10
N LEU A 188 -2.34 -9.44 4.68
CA LEU A 188 -1.80 -9.63 3.33
C LEU A 188 -1.24 -11.04 3.10
N SER A 189 -0.62 -11.67 4.11
CA SER A 189 0.02 -13.00 4.00
C SER A 189 -0.90 -14.19 4.34
N GLY A 190 -2.01 -13.97 5.04
CA GLY A 190 -3.12 -14.92 5.22
C GLY A 190 -4.07 -15.01 4.03
N ALA A 191 -3.78 -14.27 2.95
CA ALA A 191 -4.53 -14.22 1.72
C ALA A 191 -4.04 -15.13 0.56
N PRO A 192 -3.36 -16.30 0.74
CA PRO A 192 -3.12 -17.19 -0.39
C PRO A 192 -4.44 -17.60 -1.03
N ASP A 193 -5.46 -17.98 -0.26
CA ASP A 193 -6.75 -18.41 -0.85
C ASP A 193 -7.57 -17.25 -1.45
N PHE A 194 -7.41 -16.02 -0.95
CA PHE A 194 -8.12 -14.84 -1.46
C PHE A 194 -7.49 -14.32 -2.75
N PHE A 195 -6.17 -14.13 -2.78
CA PHE A 195 -5.45 -13.77 -4.01
C PHE A 195 -5.43 -14.92 -5.03
N THR A 196 -5.37 -16.19 -4.60
CA THR A 196 -5.49 -17.33 -5.54
C THR A 196 -6.85 -17.37 -6.17
N LYS A 197 -7.94 -17.15 -5.41
CA LYS A 197 -9.28 -17.09 -5.99
C LYS A 197 -9.47 -15.88 -6.90
N GLN A 198 -8.93 -14.71 -6.53
CA GLN A 198 -8.92 -13.53 -7.41
C GLN A 198 -8.18 -13.82 -8.71
N TRP A 199 -6.95 -14.33 -8.64
CA TRP A 199 -6.16 -14.69 -9.82
C TRP A 199 -6.81 -15.79 -10.67
N GLU A 200 -7.55 -16.73 -10.05
CA GLU A 200 -8.33 -17.75 -10.78
C GLU A 200 -9.57 -17.18 -11.48
N GLU A 201 -10.17 -16.12 -10.93
CA GLU A 201 -11.37 -15.45 -11.46
C GLU A 201 -11.04 -14.22 -12.34
N MET A 202 -9.77 -13.79 -12.35
CA MET A 202 -9.27 -12.65 -13.12
C MET A 202 -9.25 -12.97 -14.61
N ILE A 203 -9.82 -12.05 -15.39
CA ILE A 203 -9.82 -12.11 -16.85
C ILE A 203 -9.10 -10.85 -17.32
N GLU A 204 -8.00 -11.04 -18.02
CA GLU A 204 -7.21 -9.97 -18.63
C GLU A 204 -7.26 -10.10 -20.15
N VAL A 205 -7.32 -8.96 -20.82
CA VAL A 205 -7.26 -8.94 -22.28
C VAL A 205 -5.82 -9.06 -22.77
N SER A 206 -5.61 -9.79 -23.87
CA SER A 206 -4.31 -9.76 -24.55
C SER A 206 -4.14 -8.42 -25.27
N VAL A 207 -3.03 -7.72 -25.03
CA VAL A 207 -2.73 -6.42 -25.66
C VAL A 207 -1.65 -6.60 -26.74
N PRO A 208 -1.87 -6.18 -28.00
CA PRO A 208 -0.91 -6.33 -29.07
C PRO A 208 0.19 -5.25 -29.03
N ASN A 209 1.43 -5.64 -29.32
CA ASN A 209 2.53 -4.70 -29.55
C ASN A 209 2.40 -4.06 -30.95
N LEU A 210 1.67 -2.94 -31.03
CA LEU A 210 1.44 -2.20 -32.29
C LEU A 210 2.70 -1.49 -32.79
N LYS A 211 3.55 -1.01 -31.87
CA LYS A 211 4.75 -0.21 -32.16
C LYS A 211 5.87 -0.99 -32.82
N ALA A 212 6.01 -2.30 -32.58
CA ALA A 212 7.15 -3.11 -33.04
C ALA A 212 7.40 -3.05 -34.56
N SER A 213 6.34 -2.89 -35.36
CA SER A 213 6.45 -2.93 -36.83
C SER A 213 6.70 -1.58 -37.50
N ILE A 214 6.66 -0.47 -36.74
CA ILE A 214 6.66 0.90 -37.28
C ILE A 214 7.86 1.74 -36.84
N GLN A 215 8.87 1.10 -36.23
CA GLN A 215 10.05 1.76 -35.68
C GLN A 215 10.91 2.44 -36.76
N THR A 216 11.47 3.60 -36.42
CA THR A 216 12.35 4.42 -37.27
C THR A 216 13.38 5.17 -36.44
N THR A 217 14.47 5.61 -37.08
CA THR A 217 15.48 6.48 -36.45
C THR A 217 15.37 7.93 -36.91
N LYS A 218 14.43 8.23 -37.82
CA LYS A 218 14.27 9.58 -38.39
C LYS A 218 13.43 10.45 -37.45
N PRO A 219 13.96 11.59 -36.96
CA PRO A 219 13.19 12.49 -36.13
C PRO A 219 12.08 13.19 -36.93
N PRO A 220 11.00 13.63 -36.27
CA PRO A 220 9.93 14.41 -36.88
C PRO A 220 10.43 15.76 -37.40
N ILE A 221 9.66 16.33 -38.32
CA ILE A 221 9.89 17.67 -38.86
C ILE A 221 8.83 18.58 -38.28
N PHE A 222 9.27 19.62 -37.57
CA PHE A 222 8.38 20.56 -36.89
C PHE A 222 8.22 21.87 -37.65
N HIS A 223 7.07 22.51 -37.48
CA HIS A 223 6.82 23.89 -37.89
C HIS A 223 7.62 24.89 -37.06
N PHE A 224 7.79 24.61 -35.75
CA PHE A 224 8.50 25.45 -34.79
C PHE A 224 9.70 24.72 -34.16
N PRO A 225 10.71 24.30 -34.94
CA PRO A 225 11.76 23.40 -34.46
C PRO A 225 12.57 23.96 -33.29
N LYS A 226 12.72 25.28 -33.20
CA LYS A 226 13.43 25.91 -32.07
C LYS A 226 12.63 25.78 -30.77
N GLN A 227 11.34 26.13 -30.81
CA GLN A 227 10.48 26.12 -29.63
C GLN A 227 10.15 24.70 -29.19
N ILE A 228 9.87 23.80 -30.14
CA ILE A 228 9.61 22.39 -29.84
C ILE A 228 10.82 21.72 -29.19
N ASN A 229 12.04 22.11 -29.55
CA ASN A 229 13.24 21.60 -28.90
C ASN A 229 13.28 21.91 -27.39
N TYR A 230 12.58 22.94 -26.90
CA TYR A 230 12.48 23.18 -25.45
C TYR A 230 11.82 21.99 -24.73
N LEU A 231 10.86 21.32 -25.36
CA LEU A 231 10.19 20.16 -24.77
C LEU A 231 11.08 18.92 -24.72
N TYR A 232 12.08 18.83 -25.58
CA TYR A 232 13.03 17.71 -25.66
C TYR A 232 14.28 17.90 -24.79
N THR A 233 14.45 19.05 -24.16
CA THR A 233 15.67 19.40 -23.41
C THR A 233 15.38 20.04 -22.07
N ASN A 234 14.15 19.93 -21.57
CA ASN A 234 13.76 20.36 -20.23
C ASN A 234 12.89 19.27 -19.63
N GLY A 235 13.03 19.08 -18.32
CA GLY A 235 12.18 18.18 -17.57
C GLY A 235 10.84 18.85 -17.25
N THR A 236 10.08 18.21 -16.37
CA THR A 236 8.78 18.72 -15.88
C THR A 236 8.89 20.03 -15.09
N ASP A 237 10.09 20.51 -14.78
CA ASP A 237 10.41 21.82 -14.20
C ASP A 237 10.61 22.95 -15.23
N ILE A 238 10.15 22.74 -16.48
CA ILE A 238 10.21 23.72 -17.57
C ILE A 238 9.71 25.11 -17.13
N SER A 239 10.46 26.15 -17.51
CA SER A 239 10.16 27.53 -17.09
C SER A 239 8.85 28.04 -17.68
N THR A 240 8.12 28.83 -16.90
CA THR A 240 6.86 29.44 -17.31
C THR A 240 7.01 30.32 -18.55
N GLU A 241 8.16 30.99 -18.72
CA GLU A 241 8.44 31.82 -19.89
C GLU A 241 8.54 31.02 -21.18
N LEU A 242 9.10 29.80 -21.13
CA LEU A 242 9.19 28.91 -22.30
C LEU A 242 7.82 28.35 -22.67
N VAL A 243 7.03 28.00 -21.67
CA VAL A 243 5.64 27.55 -21.85
C VAL A 243 4.78 28.67 -22.45
N ASP A 244 4.92 29.90 -21.95
CA ASP A 244 4.22 31.07 -22.50
C ASP A 244 4.68 31.37 -23.94
N GLU A 245 5.97 31.21 -24.26
CA GLU A 245 6.49 31.33 -25.63
C GLU A 245 5.83 30.32 -26.58
N LEU A 246 5.67 29.07 -26.13
CA LEU A 246 4.99 28.02 -26.89
C LEU A 246 3.52 28.36 -27.13
N LEU A 247 2.77 28.71 -26.07
CA LEU A 247 1.34 29.01 -26.17
C LEU A 247 1.02 30.29 -26.96
N ALA A 248 2.01 31.17 -27.17
CA ALA A 248 1.89 32.34 -28.04
C ALA A 248 2.04 32.03 -29.54
N LEU A 249 2.42 30.80 -29.92
CA LEU A 249 2.55 30.37 -31.31
C LEU A 249 1.19 30.20 -32.00
N ASP A 250 1.21 29.92 -33.30
CA ASP A 250 0.00 29.56 -34.04
C ASP A 250 -0.58 28.24 -33.49
N PRO A 251 -1.82 28.23 -32.96
CA PRO A 251 -2.34 27.10 -32.21
C PRO A 251 -2.60 25.87 -33.08
N GLU A 252 -2.93 26.04 -34.37
CA GLU A 252 -3.13 24.91 -35.28
C GLU A 252 -1.80 24.22 -35.58
N LYS A 253 -0.77 24.98 -35.96
CA LYS A 253 0.57 24.43 -36.24
C LYS A 253 1.25 23.88 -34.99
N LEU A 254 1.03 24.49 -33.83
CA LEU A 254 1.53 23.94 -32.57
C LEU A 254 0.84 22.60 -32.26
N SER A 255 -0.48 22.49 -32.48
CA SER A 255 -1.19 21.21 -32.32
C SER A 255 -0.63 20.12 -33.25
N GLU A 256 -0.26 20.48 -34.49
CA GLU A 256 0.39 19.58 -35.46
C GLU A 256 1.77 19.13 -34.96
N ASP A 257 2.59 20.06 -34.43
CA ASP A 257 3.89 19.73 -33.86
C ASP A 257 3.78 18.84 -32.61
N LEU A 258 2.87 19.15 -31.68
CA LEU A 258 2.64 18.33 -30.48
C LEU A 258 2.10 16.94 -30.83
N THR A 259 1.27 16.84 -31.88
CA THR A 259 0.84 15.55 -32.44
C THR A 259 2.03 14.77 -33.03
N ALA A 260 2.97 15.46 -33.68
CA ALA A 260 4.17 14.83 -34.19
C ALA A 260 5.08 14.31 -33.05
N ILE A 261 5.11 14.99 -31.90
CA ILE A 261 5.78 14.50 -30.68
C ILE A 261 5.13 13.22 -30.16
N ILE A 262 3.79 13.17 -30.09
CA ILE A 262 3.06 11.95 -29.72
C ILE A 262 3.39 10.80 -30.67
N ASN A 263 3.42 11.06 -31.97
CA ASN A 263 3.80 10.02 -32.92
C ASN A 263 5.27 9.60 -32.75
N ASP A 264 6.15 10.54 -32.41
CA ASP A 264 7.57 10.30 -32.18
C ASP A 264 7.85 9.33 -31.03
N SER A 265 7.11 9.44 -29.91
CA SER A 265 7.26 8.52 -28.78
C SER A 265 6.91 7.07 -29.16
N ILE A 266 6.03 6.88 -30.15
CA ILE A 266 5.63 5.56 -30.66
C ILE A 266 6.62 5.05 -31.71
N VAL A 267 6.87 5.82 -32.78
CA VAL A 267 7.66 5.34 -33.93
C VAL A 267 9.16 5.35 -33.68
N ARG A 268 9.64 6.01 -32.63
CA ARG A 268 11.04 5.95 -32.20
C ARG A 268 11.19 5.34 -30.80
N PHE A 269 10.22 4.54 -30.36
CA PHE A 269 10.26 3.88 -29.06
C PHE A 269 11.57 3.12 -28.82
N ASP A 270 12.00 2.27 -29.76
CA ASP A 270 13.24 1.48 -29.63
C ASP A 270 14.46 2.39 -29.45
N HIS A 271 14.50 3.53 -30.15
CA HIS A 271 15.58 4.50 -30.01
C HIS A 271 15.64 5.10 -28.60
N TYR A 272 14.49 5.38 -27.99
CA TYR A 272 14.41 5.91 -26.64
C TYR A 272 14.73 4.84 -25.59
N ASN A 273 14.19 3.64 -25.76
CA ASN A 273 14.47 2.51 -24.88
C ASN A 273 15.96 2.17 -24.87
N ASP A 274 16.59 2.05 -26.05
CA ASP A 274 18.04 1.81 -26.17
C ASP A 274 18.86 2.91 -25.46
N ASN A 275 18.44 4.18 -25.57
CA ASN A 275 19.14 5.28 -24.91
C ASN A 275 19.05 5.16 -23.38
N VAL A 276 17.88 4.80 -22.83
CA VAL A 276 17.70 4.60 -21.38
C VAL A 276 18.50 3.40 -20.89
N GLU A 277 18.54 2.30 -21.64
CA GLU A 277 19.36 1.14 -21.28
C GLU A 277 20.86 1.46 -21.21
N ILE A 278 21.34 2.39 -22.04
CA ILE A 278 22.77 2.77 -22.11
C ILE A 278 23.12 3.85 -21.10
N ASP A 279 22.32 4.92 -21.05
CA ASP A 279 22.66 6.17 -20.37
C ASP A 279 21.82 6.45 -19.10
N GLY A 280 20.86 5.57 -18.80
CA GLY A 280 19.87 5.77 -17.74
C GLY A 280 18.77 6.77 -18.14
N TRP A 281 17.72 6.81 -17.32
CA TRP A 281 16.67 7.81 -17.47
C TRP A 281 17.22 9.20 -17.13
N LYS A 282 17.00 10.15 -18.04
CA LYS A 282 17.42 11.55 -17.89
C LYS A 282 16.19 12.43 -18.08
N GLU A 283 15.52 12.78 -16.99
CA GLU A 283 14.24 13.52 -16.98
C GLU A 283 14.19 14.63 -18.05
N GLU A 284 15.25 15.46 -18.10
CA GLU A 284 15.39 16.57 -19.06
C GLU A 284 15.19 16.20 -20.56
N ASN A 285 15.40 14.94 -20.94
CA ASN A 285 15.32 14.47 -22.32
C ASN A 285 14.12 13.54 -22.58
N PHE A 286 13.36 13.16 -21.55
CA PHE A 286 12.27 12.17 -21.65
C PHE A 286 10.90 12.71 -21.23
N SER A 287 10.80 13.90 -20.62
CA SER A 287 9.51 14.54 -20.29
C SER A 287 8.76 15.12 -21.51
N PHE A 288 9.30 15.02 -22.73
CA PHE A 288 8.71 15.64 -23.92
C PHE A 288 7.28 15.18 -24.22
N LEU A 289 6.95 13.92 -23.92
CA LEU A 289 5.61 13.37 -24.14
C LEU A 289 4.63 13.98 -23.13
N THR A 290 5.01 14.03 -21.85
CA THR A 290 4.29 14.72 -20.79
C THR A 290 3.99 16.17 -21.16
N HIS A 291 5.01 16.91 -21.61
CA HIS A 291 4.83 18.29 -22.08
C HIS A 291 3.80 18.38 -23.20
N ALA A 292 3.87 17.49 -24.19
CA ALA A 292 2.95 17.50 -25.32
C ALA A 292 1.50 17.27 -24.89
N LEU A 293 1.25 16.30 -24.01
CA LEU A 293 -0.09 16.00 -23.50
C LEU A 293 -0.67 17.16 -22.68
N ILE A 294 0.12 17.74 -21.78
CA ILE A 294 -0.28 18.89 -20.97
C ILE A 294 -0.63 20.08 -21.86
N LEU A 295 0.24 20.43 -22.82
CA LEU A 295 0.00 21.56 -23.73
C LEU A 295 -1.21 21.32 -24.63
N LEU A 296 -1.43 20.10 -25.12
CA LEU A 296 -2.63 19.76 -25.87
C LEU A 296 -3.91 19.93 -25.04
N SER A 297 -3.87 19.64 -23.74
CA SER A 297 -4.99 19.91 -22.83
C SER A 297 -5.30 21.41 -22.68
N GLU A 298 -4.31 22.29 -22.87
CA GLU A 298 -4.49 23.75 -22.85
C GLU A 298 -5.02 24.28 -24.20
N LEU A 299 -4.53 23.73 -25.30
CA LEU A 299 -4.96 24.11 -26.66
C LEU A 299 -6.38 23.63 -26.99
N LYS A 300 -6.83 22.54 -26.37
CA LYS A 300 -8.20 22.00 -26.47
C LYS A 300 -8.66 21.78 -27.91
N ASN A 301 -7.73 21.40 -28.78
CA ASN A 301 -8.01 21.18 -30.20
C ASN A 301 -8.58 19.77 -30.39
N PRO A 302 -9.89 19.61 -30.69
CA PRO A 302 -10.49 18.28 -30.78
C PRO A 302 -9.85 17.39 -31.85
N LYS A 303 -9.23 17.97 -32.88
CA LYS A 303 -8.57 17.21 -33.96
C LYS A 303 -7.40 16.35 -33.48
N THR A 304 -6.85 16.62 -32.30
CA THR A 304 -5.71 15.87 -31.75
C THR A 304 -6.11 14.64 -30.95
N LEU A 305 -7.41 14.43 -30.71
CA LEU A 305 -7.88 13.31 -29.88
C LEU A 305 -7.44 11.95 -30.45
N GLU A 306 -7.52 11.72 -31.76
CA GLU A 306 -7.07 10.45 -32.34
C GLU A 306 -5.57 10.19 -32.13
N SER A 307 -4.76 11.26 -32.14
CA SER A 307 -3.34 11.16 -31.83
C SER A 307 -3.13 10.78 -30.37
N VAL A 308 -3.86 11.40 -29.44
CA VAL A 308 -3.82 11.02 -28.01
C VAL A 308 -4.29 9.57 -27.83
N LEU A 309 -5.35 9.16 -28.53
CA LEU A 309 -5.84 7.79 -28.50
C LEU A 309 -4.85 6.78 -29.11
N SER A 310 -3.91 7.21 -29.94
CA SER A 310 -2.85 6.31 -30.46
C SER A 310 -1.88 5.86 -29.37
N ILE A 311 -1.69 6.65 -28.31
CA ILE A 311 -0.83 6.34 -27.16
C ILE A 311 -1.49 5.28 -26.28
N VAL A 312 -2.75 5.47 -25.91
CA VAL A 312 -3.50 4.53 -25.04
C VAL A 312 -3.86 3.22 -25.74
N ARG A 313 -3.55 3.09 -27.04
CA ARG A 313 -3.63 1.82 -27.80
C ARG A 313 -2.33 1.03 -27.77
N GLN A 314 -1.24 1.58 -27.23
CA GLN A 314 0.02 0.84 -27.11
C GLN A 314 -0.05 -0.19 -25.97
N ASP A 315 0.92 -1.09 -25.96
CA ASP A 315 1.04 -2.16 -24.97
C ASP A 315 1.58 -1.66 -23.62
N GLU A 316 1.53 -2.56 -22.63
CA GLU A 316 2.00 -2.32 -21.27
C GLU A 316 3.46 -1.84 -21.22
N GLU A 317 4.36 -2.44 -22.02
CA GLU A 317 5.77 -2.01 -22.07
C GLU A 317 5.92 -0.53 -22.46
N TYR A 318 5.16 -0.07 -23.46
CA TYR A 318 5.17 1.33 -23.85
C TYR A 318 4.63 2.22 -22.72
N PHE A 319 3.58 1.75 -22.07
CA PHE A 319 2.90 2.47 -21.00
C PHE A 319 3.80 2.66 -19.79
N GLU A 320 4.38 1.57 -19.27
CA GLU A 320 5.29 1.58 -18.13
C GLU A 320 6.51 2.46 -18.40
N PHE A 321 7.05 2.40 -19.63
CA PHE A 321 8.21 3.21 -20.02
C PHE A 321 7.93 4.73 -19.97
N TRP A 322 6.76 5.17 -20.45
CA TRP A 322 6.49 6.61 -20.60
C TRP A 322 5.73 7.24 -19.44
N PHE A 323 4.92 6.48 -18.73
CA PHE A 323 4.00 7.01 -17.72
C PHE A 323 4.24 6.45 -16.33
N GLY A 324 4.62 5.17 -16.22
CA GLY A 324 4.64 4.45 -14.94
C GLY A 324 3.35 4.71 -14.15
N ASP A 325 3.50 5.05 -12.88
CA ASP A 325 2.38 5.35 -11.97
C ASP A 325 1.68 6.71 -12.26
N LEU A 326 2.23 7.56 -13.14
CA LEU A 326 1.74 8.93 -13.40
C LEU A 326 0.77 9.03 -14.58
N VAL A 327 0.13 7.93 -14.97
CA VAL A 327 -0.81 7.91 -16.10
C VAL A 327 -1.92 8.93 -15.96
N GLN A 328 -2.48 9.07 -14.75
CA GLN A 328 -3.64 9.93 -14.51
C GLN A 328 -3.27 11.41 -14.69
N GLU A 329 -2.12 11.81 -14.16
CA GLU A 329 -1.56 13.15 -14.26
C GLU A 329 -1.10 13.49 -15.68
N ASN A 330 -0.71 12.49 -16.48
CA ASN A 330 -0.25 12.69 -17.86
C ASN A 330 -1.41 12.70 -18.87
N LEU A 331 -2.23 11.64 -18.86
CA LEU A 331 -3.28 11.41 -19.86
C LEU A 331 -4.64 11.93 -19.42
N GLY A 332 -4.96 11.88 -18.13
CA GLY A 332 -6.28 12.24 -17.62
C GLY A 332 -6.69 13.67 -18.00
N TYR A 333 -5.81 14.66 -17.85
CA TYR A 333 -6.12 16.06 -18.19
C TYR A 333 -6.46 16.27 -19.66
N VAL A 334 -5.68 15.68 -20.57
CA VAL A 334 -5.90 15.85 -22.01
C VAL A 334 -7.16 15.11 -22.46
N ILE A 335 -7.42 13.91 -21.93
CA ILE A 335 -8.65 13.18 -22.23
C ILE A 335 -9.86 13.94 -21.69
N HIS A 336 -9.85 14.37 -20.43
CA HIS A 336 -10.96 15.10 -19.83
C HIS A 336 -11.32 16.37 -20.62
N GLU A 337 -10.34 17.12 -21.13
CA GLU A 337 -10.61 18.29 -21.97
C GLU A 337 -11.11 17.93 -23.38
N LEU A 338 -10.49 16.97 -24.07
CA LEU A 338 -10.84 16.63 -25.45
C LEU A 338 -12.15 15.83 -25.56
N ALA A 339 -12.49 15.04 -24.54
CA ALA A 339 -13.70 14.23 -24.50
C ALA A 339 -15.00 15.08 -24.45
N LYS A 340 -14.94 16.28 -23.87
CA LYS A 340 -16.10 17.21 -23.74
C LYS A 340 -16.83 17.48 -25.05
N GLU A 341 -16.08 17.53 -26.15
CA GLU A 341 -16.61 17.81 -27.50
C GLU A 341 -16.70 16.55 -28.38
N GLN A 342 -16.22 15.39 -27.89
CA GLN A 342 -16.02 14.18 -28.70
C GLN A 342 -16.41 12.87 -28.01
N LEU A 343 -17.41 12.91 -27.13
CA LEU A 343 -17.94 11.70 -26.46
C LEU A 343 -18.21 10.51 -27.40
N PRO A 344 -18.72 10.67 -28.65
CA PRO A 344 -18.89 9.52 -29.54
C PRO A 344 -17.58 8.84 -29.94
N VAL A 345 -16.48 9.58 -30.04
CA VAL A 345 -15.15 9.04 -30.36
C VAL A 345 -14.63 8.22 -29.17
N ILE A 346 -14.71 8.79 -27.96
CA ILE A 346 -14.34 8.08 -26.74
C ILE A 346 -15.21 6.83 -26.52
N LEU A 347 -16.51 6.93 -26.79
CA LEU A 347 -17.43 5.80 -26.66
C LEU A 347 -17.03 4.65 -27.57
N ASN A 348 -16.59 4.96 -28.79
CA ASN A 348 -16.10 3.94 -29.72
C ASN A 348 -14.77 3.36 -29.25
N PHE A 349 -13.85 4.19 -28.76
CA PHE A 349 -12.57 3.74 -28.20
C PHE A 349 -12.75 2.79 -27.02
N LEU A 350 -13.61 3.10 -26.05
CA LEU A 350 -13.83 2.22 -24.90
C LEU A 350 -14.49 0.89 -25.32
N LYS A 351 -15.12 0.83 -26.50
CA LYS A 351 -15.63 -0.41 -27.10
C LYS A 351 -14.58 -1.17 -27.92
N GLU A 352 -13.36 -0.66 -28.07
CA GLU A 352 -12.29 -1.37 -28.77
C GLU A 352 -11.79 -2.54 -27.91
N PRO A 353 -11.54 -3.71 -28.54
CA PRO A 353 -10.92 -4.85 -27.86
C PRO A 353 -9.41 -4.64 -27.71
N ASN A 354 -8.80 -5.42 -26.83
CA ASN A 354 -7.36 -5.56 -26.67
C ASN A 354 -6.65 -4.25 -26.25
N ILE A 355 -7.31 -3.45 -25.41
CA ILE A 355 -6.76 -2.23 -24.81
C ILE A 355 -6.39 -2.53 -23.36
N TYR A 356 -5.17 -2.14 -22.96
CA TYR A 356 -4.68 -2.34 -21.60
C TYR A 356 -5.61 -1.72 -20.55
N CYS A 357 -5.89 -2.46 -19.46
CA CYS A 357 -6.98 -2.14 -18.54
C CYS A 357 -6.80 -0.78 -17.84
N TYR A 358 -5.58 -0.46 -17.37
CA TYR A 358 -5.28 0.78 -16.65
C TYR A 358 -5.40 2.04 -17.52
N VAL A 359 -4.95 2.00 -18.78
CA VAL A 359 -5.16 3.15 -19.69
C VAL A 359 -6.64 3.28 -20.07
N LYS A 360 -7.35 2.16 -20.17
CA LYS A 360 -8.78 2.15 -20.47
C LYS A 360 -9.61 2.74 -19.33
N SER A 361 -9.24 2.46 -18.07
CA SER A 361 -9.88 3.05 -16.89
C SER A 361 -9.61 4.55 -16.80
N VAL A 362 -8.37 5.03 -17.02
CA VAL A 362 -8.05 6.46 -17.07
C VAL A 362 -8.91 7.20 -18.10
N VAL A 363 -9.08 6.64 -19.30
CA VAL A 363 -9.93 7.26 -20.33
C VAL A 363 -11.40 7.29 -19.93
N ALA A 364 -11.89 6.23 -19.26
CA ALA A 364 -13.25 6.16 -18.76
C ALA A 364 -13.48 7.18 -17.64
N GLU A 365 -12.67 7.17 -16.58
CA GLU A 365 -12.76 8.06 -15.43
C GLU A 365 -12.69 9.53 -15.87
N ALA A 366 -11.69 9.90 -16.67
CA ALA A 366 -11.54 11.26 -17.19
C ALA A 366 -12.74 11.73 -18.02
N THR A 367 -13.47 10.81 -18.65
CA THR A 367 -14.69 11.13 -19.39
C THR A 367 -15.90 11.24 -18.47
N ILE A 368 -16.00 10.38 -17.45
CA ILE A 368 -17.10 10.34 -16.49
C ILE A 368 -17.07 11.57 -15.59
N ALA A 369 -15.87 11.98 -15.14
CA ALA A 369 -15.64 13.13 -14.29
C ALA A 369 -16.15 14.45 -14.90
N ILE A 370 -16.38 14.51 -16.23
CA ILE A 370 -17.02 15.67 -16.88
C ILE A 370 -18.35 16.02 -16.18
N ALA A 371 -19.15 15.03 -15.78
CA ALA A 371 -20.43 15.27 -15.10
C ALA A 371 -20.26 15.95 -13.73
N SER A 372 -19.15 15.70 -13.03
CA SER A 372 -18.86 16.28 -11.72
C SER A 372 -18.58 17.77 -11.78
N TYR A 373 -18.04 18.26 -12.90
CA TYR A 373 -17.77 19.68 -13.14
C TYR A 373 -18.83 20.37 -14.00
N ASN A 374 -19.67 19.59 -14.68
CA ASN A 374 -20.75 20.06 -15.54
C ASN A 374 -22.07 19.32 -15.22
N PRO A 375 -22.79 19.69 -14.14
CA PRO A 375 -24.03 19.01 -13.75
C PRO A 375 -25.10 18.96 -14.86
N GLU A 376 -25.10 19.93 -15.78
CA GLU A 376 -25.96 19.92 -16.97
C GLU A 376 -25.69 18.77 -17.94
N ARG A 377 -24.50 18.16 -17.87
CA ARG A 377 -24.09 16.99 -18.67
C ARG A 377 -24.30 15.66 -17.96
N GLU A 378 -24.77 15.63 -16.72
CA GLU A 378 -24.99 14.39 -15.93
C GLU A 378 -25.82 13.36 -16.71
N PHE A 379 -26.93 13.77 -17.33
CA PHE A 379 -27.77 12.89 -18.14
C PHE A 379 -27.03 12.34 -19.37
N GLN A 380 -26.21 13.18 -20.01
CA GLN A 380 -25.46 12.80 -21.20
C GLN A 380 -24.38 11.75 -20.84
N ILE A 381 -23.62 11.98 -19.76
CA ILE A 381 -22.60 11.05 -19.27
C ILE A 381 -23.23 9.76 -18.72
N THR A 382 -24.34 9.84 -17.99
CA THR A 382 -25.06 8.64 -17.52
C THR A 382 -25.55 7.79 -18.71
N SER A 383 -26.04 8.43 -19.78
CA SER A 383 -26.45 7.73 -21.02
C SER A 383 -25.25 7.10 -21.76
N PHE A 384 -24.09 7.76 -21.74
CA PHE A 384 -22.84 7.22 -22.24
C PHE A 384 -22.43 5.94 -21.47
N CYS A 385 -22.46 5.98 -20.13
CA CYS A 385 -22.17 4.83 -19.29
C CYS A 385 -23.18 3.69 -19.48
N ASP A 386 -24.47 4.01 -19.60
CA ASP A 386 -25.52 3.04 -19.91
C ASP A 386 -25.25 2.30 -21.22
N ASN A 387 -24.74 3.00 -22.23
CA ASN A 387 -24.35 2.44 -23.52
C ASN A 387 -23.17 1.47 -23.41
N LEU A 388 -22.16 1.81 -22.61
CA LEU A 388 -21.00 0.95 -22.34
C LEU A 388 -21.41 -0.31 -21.58
N LEU A 389 -22.16 -0.17 -20.49
CA LEU A 389 -22.67 -1.32 -19.72
C LEU A 389 -23.45 -2.28 -20.62
N SER A 390 -24.35 -1.75 -21.46
CA SER A 390 -25.12 -2.56 -22.41
C SER A 390 -24.21 -3.30 -23.38
N TYR A 391 -23.21 -2.60 -23.92
CA TYR A 391 -22.27 -3.18 -24.86
C TYR A 391 -21.43 -4.30 -24.23
N TYR A 392 -20.91 -4.12 -23.02
CA TYR A 392 -20.14 -5.15 -22.32
C TYR A 392 -21.01 -6.35 -21.91
N ILE A 393 -22.24 -6.10 -21.47
CA ILE A 393 -23.23 -7.15 -21.19
C ILE A 393 -23.53 -7.95 -22.45
N ASP A 394 -23.77 -7.30 -23.59
CA ASP A 394 -24.09 -7.99 -24.85
C ASP A 394 -22.89 -8.77 -25.42
N ASN A 395 -21.66 -8.34 -25.10
CA ASN A 395 -20.42 -8.93 -25.58
C ASN A 395 -19.60 -9.62 -24.46
N ASN A 396 -20.25 -10.13 -23.40
CA ASN A 396 -19.61 -10.76 -22.23
C ASN A 396 -18.79 -12.05 -22.50
N LYS A 397 -18.62 -12.43 -23.77
CA LYS A 397 -17.83 -13.58 -24.22
C LYS A 397 -16.69 -13.21 -25.15
N ASP A 398 -16.52 -11.92 -25.43
CA ASP A 398 -15.43 -11.44 -26.26
C ASP A 398 -14.17 -11.32 -25.40
N GLU A 399 -13.22 -12.23 -25.61
CA GLU A 399 -11.94 -12.31 -24.89
C GLU A 399 -11.04 -11.08 -25.09
N GLY A 400 -11.32 -10.25 -26.11
CA GLY A 400 -10.65 -8.97 -26.29
C GLY A 400 -11.30 -7.83 -25.52
N LEU A 401 -12.54 -7.99 -25.02
CA LEU A 401 -13.28 -6.91 -24.34
C LEU A 401 -13.47 -7.14 -22.84
N VAL A 402 -13.63 -8.40 -22.43
CA VAL A 402 -13.91 -8.75 -21.04
C VAL A 402 -12.61 -8.66 -20.26
N ASP A 403 -12.55 -7.67 -19.38
CA ASP A 403 -11.45 -7.44 -18.47
C ASP A 403 -12.03 -7.16 -17.08
N THR A 404 -11.75 -8.03 -16.11
CA THR A 404 -12.35 -7.95 -14.79
C THR A 404 -11.93 -6.68 -14.05
N ASP A 405 -10.68 -6.26 -14.22
CA ASP A 405 -10.12 -5.13 -13.49
C ASP A 405 -10.68 -3.83 -14.04
N PHE A 406 -10.69 -3.66 -15.37
CA PHE A 406 -11.34 -2.52 -16.00
C PHE A 406 -12.82 -2.41 -15.62
N TYR A 407 -13.58 -3.51 -15.58
CA TYR A 407 -14.99 -3.45 -15.14
C TYR A 407 -15.13 -3.12 -13.65
N GLY A 408 -14.19 -3.56 -12.81
CA GLY A 408 -14.11 -3.14 -11.42
C GLY A 408 -13.92 -1.63 -11.29
N PHE A 409 -12.87 -1.06 -11.93
CA PHE A 409 -12.61 0.38 -11.94
C PHE A 409 -13.78 1.19 -12.52
N PHE A 410 -14.33 0.75 -13.64
CA PHE A 410 -15.47 1.43 -14.27
C PHE A 410 -16.70 1.44 -13.35
N ILE A 411 -16.96 0.38 -12.57
CA ILE A 411 -18.04 0.37 -11.58
C ILE A 411 -17.73 1.32 -10.42
N SER A 412 -16.48 1.41 -9.95
CA SER A 412 -16.07 2.43 -8.97
C SER A 412 -16.37 3.84 -9.47
N ASP A 413 -16.08 4.16 -10.72
CA ASP A 413 -16.43 5.46 -11.33
C ASP A 413 -17.95 5.71 -11.34
N LEU A 414 -18.77 4.66 -11.49
CA LEU A 414 -20.23 4.77 -11.43
C LEU A 414 -20.76 4.99 -10.00
N ILE A 415 -20.04 4.49 -8.99
CA ILE A 415 -20.29 4.77 -7.57
C ILE A 415 -20.03 6.26 -7.32
N ASP A 416 -18.88 6.78 -7.76
CA ASP A 416 -18.49 8.18 -7.62
C ASP A 416 -19.42 9.14 -8.37
N LEU A 417 -19.87 8.74 -9.57
CA LEU A 417 -20.91 9.45 -10.33
C LEU A 417 -22.30 9.40 -9.65
N ARG A 418 -22.51 8.47 -8.70
CA ARG A 418 -23.80 8.18 -8.06
C ARG A 418 -24.87 7.76 -9.08
N ALA A 419 -24.48 6.93 -10.06
CA ALA A 419 -25.31 6.52 -11.20
C ALA A 419 -26.38 5.46 -10.83
N LYS A 420 -27.23 5.77 -9.85
CA LYS A 420 -28.23 4.87 -9.24
C LYS A 420 -29.16 4.18 -10.25
N THR A 421 -29.46 4.85 -11.35
CA THR A 421 -30.32 4.31 -12.41
C THR A 421 -29.68 3.14 -13.16
N LEU A 422 -28.36 2.97 -13.07
CA LEU A 422 -27.59 1.92 -13.75
C LEU A 422 -27.42 0.64 -12.93
N LEU A 423 -27.83 0.63 -11.66
CA LEU A 423 -27.73 -0.53 -10.76
C LEU A 423 -28.24 -1.86 -11.36
N PRO A 424 -29.38 -1.92 -12.08
CA PRO A 424 -29.83 -3.17 -12.67
C PRO A 424 -28.84 -3.77 -13.68
N LYS A 425 -28.08 -2.94 -14.39
CA LYS A 425 -27.04 -3.39 -15.34
C LYS A 425 -25.76 -3.77 -14.62
N ILE A 426 -25.40 -3.04 -13.56
CA ILE A 426 -24.28 -3.40 -12.68
C ILE A 426 -24.52 -4.80 -12.08
N GLU A 427 -25.72 -5.06 -11.55
CA GLU A 427 -26.12 -6.38 -11.05
C GLU A 427 -26.00 -7.47 -12.13
N GLN A 428 -26.37 -7.16 -13.37
CA GLN A 428 -26.24 -8.08 -14.48
C GLN A 428 -24.77 -8.43 -14.76
N MET A 429 -23.84 -7.47 -14.68
CA MET A 429 -22.41 -7.73 -14.82
C MET A 429 -21.87 -8.62 -13.70
N PHE A 430 -22.25 -8.39 -12.44
CA PHE A 430 -21.91 -9.28 -11.33
C PHE A 430 -22.43 -10.70 -11.55
N ASN A 431 -23.69 -10.85 -12.00
CA ASN A 431 -24.28 -12.15 -12.32
C ASN A 431 -23.59 -12.88 -13.48
N LEU A 432 -22.90 -12.15 -14.35
CA LEU A 432 -22.09 -12.71 -15.44
C LEU A 432 -20.69 -13.16 -14.95
N ASN A 433 -20.30 -12.85 -13.71
CA ASN A 433 -18.96 -13.10 -13.14
C ASN A 433 -17.83 -12.50 -13.99
N ILE A 434 -18.04 -11.27 -14.49
CA ILE A 434 -17.06 -10.53 -15.30
C ILE A 434 -16.49 -9.32 -14.55
N VAL A 435 -16.83 -9.12 -13.28
CA VAL A 435 -16.44 -7.94 -12.49
C VAL A 435 -15.35 -8.31 -11.48
N GLY A 436 -14.25 -7.56 -11.47
CA GLY A 436 -13.22 -7.61 -10.44
C GLY A 436 -13.74 -6.99 -9.13
N TYR A 437 -14.48 -7.77 -8.35
CA TYR A 437 -15.08 -7.33 -7.08
C TYR A 437 -14.01 -6.92 -6.03
N TRP A 438 -12.75 -7.28 -6.24
CA TRP A 438 -11.63 -6.86 -5.40
C TRP A 438 -11.28 -5.38 -5.55
N ILE A 439 -11.75 -4.73 -6.61
CA ILE A 439 -11.59 -3.29 -6.83
C ILE A 439 -12.79 -2.53 -6.25
N CYS A 440 -14.01 -2.88 -6.68
CA CYS A 440 -15.22 -2.11 -6.36
C CYS A 440 -16.05 -2.67 -5.20
N GLY A 441 -15.62 -3.77 -4.57
CA GLY A 441 -16.43 -4.52 -3.61
C GLY A 441 -17.46 -5.45 -4.26
N ASP A 442 -18.18 -6.21 -3.43
CA ASP A 442 -19.28 -7.05 -3.91
C ASP A 442 -20.52 -6.20 -4.28
N TYR A 443 -21.51 -6.81 -4.94
CA TYR A 443 -22.69 -6.07 -5.40
C TYR A 443 -23.48 -5.39 -4.27
N GLU A 444 -23.53 -5.97 -3.05
CA GLU A 444 -24.25 -5.31 -1.96
C GLU A 444 -23.46 -4.10 -1.44
N SER A 445 -22.13 -4.18 -1.35
CA SER A 445 -21.27 -3.01 -1.09
C SER A 445 -21.48 -1.91 -2.13
N VAL A 446 -21.39 -2.23 -3.43
CA VAL A 446 -21.61 -1.28 -4.52
C VAL A 446 -22.99 -0.61 -4.42
N LYS A 447 -24.02 -1.41 -4.13
CA LYS A 447 -25.40 -0.94 -3.99
C LYS A 447 -25.61 -0.08 -2.75
N GLU A 448 -24.83 -0.24 -1.68
CA GLU A 448 -24.87 0.65 -0.52
C GLU A 448 -24.12 1.96 -0.81
N GLU A 449 -22.89 1.86 -1.33
CA GLU A 449 -21.98 2.98 -1.55
C GLU A 449 -22.50 3.99 -2.58
N ILE A 450 -23.14 3.53 -3.65
CA ILE A 450 -23.71 4.42 -4.70
C ILE A 450 -24.83 5.35 -4.19
N PHE A 451 -25.40 5.07 -3.01
CA PHE A 451 -26.36 5.95 -2.34
C PHE A 451 -25.74 6.79 -1.23
N SER A 452 -24.49 6.53 -0.85
CA SER A 452 -23.83 7.24 0.23
C SER A 452 -23.59 8.71 -0.13
N ASP A 453 -23.55 9.55 0.89
CA ASP A 453 -23.24 10.98 0.77
C ASP A 453 -21.74 11.28 0.91
N SER A 454 -20.87 10.27 0.77
CA SER A 454 -19.41 10.45 0.81
C SER A 454 -18.94 11.46 -0.25
N THR A 455 -17.75 12.02 -0.05
CA THR A 455 -17.11 12.86 -1.06
C THR A 455 -16.94 12.08 -2.36
N ASN A 456 -17.05 12.79 -3.47
CA ASN A 456 -16.71 12.24 -4.77
C ASN A 456 -15.18 12.15 -4.84
N ASP A 457 -14.66 10.94 -5.04
CA ASP A 457 -13.22 10.65 -4.98
C ASP A 457 -12.53 10.71 -6.35
N PHE A 458 -13.20 11.19 -7.41
CA PHE A 458 -12.56 11.40 -8.71
C PHE A 458 -11.27 12.21 -8.61
N PHE A 459 -10.33 11.86 -9.47
CA PHE A 459 -9.16 12.67 -9.70
C PHE A 459 -9.54 14.13 -10.02
N SER A 460 -8.84 15.08 -9.41
CA SER A 460 -9.14 16.51 -9.56
C SER A 460 -8.68 17.01 -10.95
N PHE A 461 -9.61 17.16 -11.88
CA PHE A 461 -9.32 17.67 -13.23
C PHE A 461 -9.33 19.21 -13.33
N ASP A 462 -9.93 19.91 -12.36
CA ASP A 462 -9.93 21.38 -12.31
C ASP A 462 -8.59 21.92 -11.77
N CYS A 463 -7.67 22.21 -12.69
CA CYS A 463 -6.37 22.76 -12.35
C CYS A 463 -5.80 23.63 -13.48
N THR A 464 -5.05 24.65 -13.09
CA THR A 464 -4.26 25.51 -13.98
C THR A 464 -3.09 24.75 -14.59
N LEU A 465 -2.56 25.24 -15.71
CA LEU A 465 -1.36 24.69 -16.35
C LEU A 465 -0.19 24.53 -15.38
N SER A 466 0.08 25.53 -14.54
CA SER A 466 1.13 25.46 -13.52
C SER A 466 0.85 24.38 -12.46
N GLN A 467 -0.41 24.18 -12.06
CA GLN A 467 -0.77 23.12 -11.12
C GLN A 467 -0.59 21.72 -11.73
N LYS A 468 -0.82 21.55 -13.04
CA LYS A 468 -0.55 20.28 -13.73
C LYS A 468 0.94 19.91 -13.65
N TYR A 469 1.82 20.86 -14.00
CA TYR A 469 3.27 20.68 -13.86
C TYR A 469 3.70 20.44 -12.42
N ASN A 470 3.14 21.17 -11.45
CA ASN A 470 3.48 20.99 -10.04
C ASN A 470 3.10 19.59 -9.53
N ARG A 471 1.92 19.07 -9.87
CA ARG A 471 1.52 17.72 -9.44
C ARG A 471 2.47 16.66 -9.97
N ILE A 472 2.81 16.72 -11.25
CA ILE A 472 3.76 15.77 -11.86
C ILE A 472 5.13 15.87 -11.18
N ASN A 473 5.62 17.09 -10.89
CA ASN A 473 6.86 17.30 -10.16
C ASN A 473 6.81 16.81 -8.71
N GLU A 474 5.65 16.92 -8.03
CA GLU A 474 5.48 16.44 -6.66
C GLU A 474 5.54 14.91 -6.62
N PHE A 475 4.87 14.22 -7.56
CA PHE A 475 4.91 12.76 -7.63
C PHE A 475 6.26 12.21 -8.14
N GLY A 476 6.91 12.87 -9.10
CA GLY A 476 8.26 12.49 -9.57
C GLY A 476 9.33 12.58 -8.48
N LYS A 477 9.16 13.48 -7.50
CA LYS A 477 10.06 13.56 -6.33
C LYS A 477 9.93 12.37 -5.38
N PHE A 478 8.75 11.78 -5.25
CA PHE A 478 8.60 10.53 -4.49
C PHE A 478 9.32 9.37 -5.19
N SER A 479 9.38 9.35 -6.54
CA SER A 479 10.10 8.29 -7.26
C SER A 479 11.63 8.41 -7.23
N ASP A 480 12.18 9.63 -7.18
CA ASP A 480 13.65 9.82 -7.11
C ASP A 480 14.22 9.64 -5.69
N GLU A 481 13.49 10.04 -4.64
CA GLU A 481 13.91 9.81 -3.24
C GLU A 481 13.84 8.32 -2.86
N ASP A 482 12.90 7.55 -3.43
CA ASP A 482 12.75 6.11 -3.12
C ASP A 482 13.66 5.17 -3.95
N LEU A 483 14.27 5.65 -5.05
CA LEU A 483 15.11 4.81 -5.93
C LEU A 483 16.62 5.06 -5.81
N PHE A 484 17.08 6.18 -5.23
CA PHE A 484 18.51 6.50 -5.12
C PHE A 484 18.96 7.18 -3.82
N GLU A 485 18.22 7.04 -2.71
CA GLU A 485 18.93 6.99 -1.43
C GLU A 485 19.68 5.65 -1.37
N GLU A 486 20.95 5.66 -1.75
CA GLU A 486 21.92 4.98 -0.89
C GLU A 486 21.67 5.59 0.49
N GLU A 487 20.79 4.97 1.29
CA GLU A 487 20.69 5.24 2.71
C GLU A 487 22.14 5.11 3.22
N GLU A 488 22.83 6.23 3.39
CA GLU A 488 23.88 6.30 4.39
C GLU A 488 23.15 5.94 5.67
N GLU A 489 23.26 4.66 6.07
CA GLU A 489 22.72 4.11 7.30
C GLU A 489 23.06 5.07 8.46
N GLU A 490 22.18 6.03 8.75
CA GLU A 490 22.03 6.55 10.10
C GLU A 490 21.37 5.42 10.88
N ASP A 491 22.26 4.54 11.33
CA ASP A 491 22.11 3.26 12.00
C ASP A 491 21.18 3.37 13.23
N PHE A 492 19.88 3.58 13.01
CA PHE A 492 18.81 3.33 13.97
C PHE A 492 18.54 1.83 13.93
N TYR A 493 19.48 1.08 14.52
CA TYR A 493 19.38 -0.36 14.65
C TYR A 493 18.17 -0.75 15.51
N PHE A 494 17.10 -1.19 14.85
CA PHE A 494 16.02 -1.94 15.49
C PHE A 494 16.44 -3.42 15.56
N PRO A 495 16.29 -4.10 16.73
CA PRO A 495 16.53 -5.53 16.80
C PRO A 495 15.63 -6.26 15.79
N PRO A 496 16.11 -7.34 15.13
CA PRO A 496 15.36 -8.00 14.07
C PRO A 496 13.94 -8.30 14.50
N SER A 497 12.98 -7.79 13.71
CA SER A 497 11.56 -8.11 13.82
C SER A 497 11.42 -9.62 13.84
N ILE A 498 10.98 -10.15 14.98
CA ILE A 498 10.60 -11.56 15.08
C ILE A 498 9.28 -11.68 14.33
N VAL A 499 9.34 -12.00 13.04
CA VAL A 499 8.17 -12.48 12.31
C VAL A 499 7.61 -13.65 13.12
N PRO A 500 6.34 -13.61 13.56
CA PRO A 500 5.77 -14.69 14.36
C PRO A 500 5.85 -16.00 13.59
N PHE A 501 6.26 -17.08 14.27
CA PHE A 501 6.11 -18.41 13.72
C PHE A 501 4.61 -18.69 13.56
N ILE A 502 4.13 -18.89 12.34
CA ILE A 502 2.73 -19.25 12.07
C ILE A 502 2.59 -20.76 12.29
N ALA A 503 1.75 -21.16 13.25
CA ALA A 503 1.49 -22.57 13.50
C ALA A 503 0.73 -23.21 12.34
N ASP A 504 1.18 -24.39 11.88
CA ASP A 504 0.38 -25.21 10.97
C ASP A 504 -1.01 -25.47 11.59
N LYS A 505 -2.07 -25.29 10.78
CA LYS A 505 -3.47 -25.51 11.18
C LYS A 505 -3.65 -26.91 11.77
N LYS A 506 -3.79 -27.01 13.11
CA LYS A 506 -4.00 -28.29 13.80
C LYS A 506 -5.34 -28.89 13.33
N THR A 507 -5.30 -30.03 12.66
CA THR A 507 -6.52 -30.76 12.24
C THR A 507 -7.43 -31.01 13.45
N GLY A 508 -8.67 -30.55 13.36
CA GLY A 508 -9.67 -30.70 14.41
C GLY A 508 -9.92 -32.17 14.72
N ARG A 509 -10.06 -32.52 16.00
CA ARG A 509 -10.21 -33.91 16.47
C ARG A 509 -11.34 -34.69 15.76
N ASN A 510 -12.37 -34.01 15.27
CA ASN A 510 -13.50 -34.59 14.55
C ASN A 510 -13.46 -34.40 13.02
N GLU A 511 -12.49 -33.67 12.47
CA GLU A 511 -12.32 -33.40 11.04
C GLU A 511 -11.76 -34.62 10.29
N PRO A 512 -11.93 -34.69 8.95
CA PRO A 512 -11.28 -35.70 8.12
C PRO A 512 -9.77 -35.72 8.34
N CYS A 513 -9.20 -36.90 8.49
CA CYS A 513 -7.78 -37.04 8.76
C CYS A 513 -6.94 -36.75 7.51
N PRO A 514 -5.91 -35.88 7.58
CA PRO A 514 -5.11 -35.46 6.43
C PRO A 514 -4.27 -36.58 5.78
N CYS A 515 -4.16 -37.76 6.39
CA CYS A 515 -3.49 -38.91 5.76
C CYS A 515 -4.32 -39.58 4.64
N GLY A 516 -5.47 -39.01 4.26
CA GLY A 516 -6.32 -39.54 3.19
C GLY A 516 -7.11 -40.80 3.56
N SER A 517 -7.15 -41.19 4.84
CA SER A 517 -7.81 -42.42 5.28
C SER A 517 -9.35 -42.39 5.23
N GLY A 518 -9.95 -41.21 4.99
CA GLY A 518 -11.40 -40.99 5.06
C GLY A 518 -12.00 -41.07 6.47
N LYS A 519 -11.17 -41.25 7.52
CA LYS A 519 -11.62 -41.33 8.92
C LYS A 519 -11.45 -39.98 9.63
N LYS A 520 -12.24 -39.74 10.69
CA LYS A 520 -12.03 -38.58 11.59
C LYS A 520 -10.64 -38.65 12.23
N TYR A 521 -9.96 -37.52 12.41
CA TYR A 521 -8.59 -37.43 12.92
C TYR A 521 -8.38 -38.22 14.22
N LYS A 522 -9.35 -38.14 15.16
CA LYS A 522 -9.33 -38.92 16.42
C LYS A 522 -9.37 -40.45 16.29
N LYS A 523 -9.86 -40.95 15.16
CA LYS A 523 -9.97 -42.39 14.90
C LYS A 523 -8.85 -42.90 13.98
N CYS A 524 -7.90 -42.04 13.61
CA CYS A 524 -6.84 -42.38 12.68
C CYS A 524 -5.44 -42.11 13.24
N CYS A 525 -5.03 -40.85 13.34
CA CYS A 525 -3.64 -40.50 13.66
C CYS A 525 -3.44 -40.03 15.11
N ILE A 526 -4.51 -39.78 15.87
CA ILE A 526 -4.39 -39.32 17.28
C ILE A 526 -4.07 -40.44 18.29
N ASN A 527 -4.37 -41.71 17.94
CA ASN A 527 -4.25 -42.88 18.83
C ASN A 527 -3.28 -43.93 18.27
N LYS A 528 -2.32 -43.52 17.45
CA LYS A 528 -1.26 -44.40 16.94
C LYS A 528 0.03 -44.17 17.70
#